data_AF-A0A6L2PIV4-F1
#
_entry.id   AF-A0A6L2PIV4-F1
#
_cell.length_a   1.000
_cell.length_b   1.000
_cell.length_c   1.000
_cell.angle_alpha   90.00
_cell.angle_beta   90.00
_cell.angle_gamma   90.00
#
_symmetry.space_group_name_H-M   'P 1'
#
loop_
_entity.id
_entity.type
_entity.pdbx_description
1 polymer ?
#
loop_
_entity_poly.entity_id
_entity_poly.type
_entity_poly.pdbx_seq_one_letter_code
_entity_poly.pdbx_strand_id
1 'polypeptide(L)'
;MVSQLLPVEEAEYDEWLEKLIEQIQKQSLVSSVLEKQHIELAIQDCIRSGLNETETILNVISAFEVPRFEYNSVRKKFLKVNTGSDHAETPHLFDIPSIKGSLFRERYAILHQRTQRHELFTPAIPGMNSDDAGHKFKLQPIEFLLSSSGKVTEAVVLGLLTQLREGRYYLEDPTGILQLDLSEAISFTVYHTGLHTENCFVLAEGCYEDKVFHVSGVGFPPPEPSDTSRAYFGNVNTFGGPSKVSLKTSAELLRYEHENDDAVLVFLADVWLDSIKVMEKLRVLFAGYADYPPVAFVFMGNFLSSQKGSSHAAILKTRFKALGDLIAQFSELTEKSKFIFVPGPSDPASPNILPRMPLPKVITEEFQRKIPSSIFTSNPCRIQYCTQEIVIIREDLVTKMCRNTIHFPTSGEIPEHFAKTILCQAHLAPLPLSVCPVYWSFDRALHLYPLPDLVVTADQSNAFMTTYMGCQVMNP
;
A
#
# COMPACT_ATOMS: atom_id res chain seq x y z
N MET A 1 -25.72 -6.22 -34.97
CA MET A 1 -24.31 -6.30 -34.55
C MET A 1 -23.36 -5.95 -35.70
N VAL A 2 -23.32 -6.68 -36.82
CA VAL A 2 -22.64 -6.20 -38.05
C VAL A 2 -23.18 -4.82 -38.46
N SER A 3 -24.48 -4.61 -38.26
CA SER A 3 -25.16 -3.32 -38.48
C SER A 3 -24.64 -2.13 -37.67
N GLN A 4 -23.94 -2.37 -36.55
CA GLN A 4 -23.40 -1.30 -35.70
C GLN A 4 -22.00 -0.84 -36.14
N LEU A 5 -21.30 -1.68 -36.91
CA LEU A 5 -19.99 -1.36 -37.50
C LEU A 5 -20.11 -0.93 -38.98
N LEU A 6 -21.29 -1.10 -39.61
CA LEU A 6 -21.59 -0.59 -40.95
C LEU A 6 -21.33 0.92 -41.17
N PRO A 7 -21.47 1.81 -40.16
CA PRO A 7 -21.18 3.24 -40.34
C PRO A 7 -19.69 3.60 -40.33
N VAL A 8 -18.80 2.67 -39.99
CA VAL A 8 -17.36 2.96 -39.89
C VAL A 8 -16.79 3.09 -41.30
N GLU A 9 -16.11 4.21 -41.58
CA GLU A 9 -15.46 4.45 -42.87
C GLU A 9 -14.17 3.63 -42.99
N GLU A 10 -13.77 3.24 -44.21
CA GLU A 10 -12.56 2.44 -44.44
C GLU A 10 -11.29 3.08 -43.84
N ALA A 11 -11.25 4.41 -43.73
CA ALA A 11 -10.14 5.15 -43.13
C ALA A 11 -10.03 4.96 -41.60
N GLU A 12 -11.11 4.54 -40.93
CA GLU A 12 -11.17 4.37 -39.47
C GLU A 12 -11.00 2.90 -39.05
N TYR A 13 -10.82 1.97 -39.99
CA TYR A 13 -10.77 0.53 -39.71
C TYR A 13 -9.60 0.15 -38.79
N ASP A 14 -8.42 0.72 -39.02
CA ASP A 14 -7.25 0.45 -38.19
C ASP A 14 -7.44 0.97 -36.75
N GLU A 15 -8.04 2.16 -36.58
CA GLU A 15 -8.35 2.72 -35.26
C GLU A 15 -9.38 1.88 -34.50
N TRP A 16 -10.43 1.44 -35.21
CA TRP A 16 -11.45 0.55 -34.62
C TRP A 16 -10.89 -0.84 -34.28
N LEU A 17 -9.97 -1.37 -35.09
CA LEU A 17 -9.27 -2.61 -34.80
C LEU A 17 -8.39 -2.48 -33.55
N GLU A 18 -7.64 -1.39 -33.41
CA GLU A 18 -6.84 -1.13 -32.20
C GLU A 18 -7.73 -1.01 -30.96
N LYS A 19 -8.84 -0.24 -31.03
CA LYS A 19 -9.84 -0.15 -29.96
C LYS A 19 -10.41 -1.52 -29.59
N LEU A 20 -10.77 -2.34 -30.57
CA LEU A 20 -11.29 -3.69 -30.35
C LEU A 20 -10.26 -4.60 -29.68
N ILE A 21 -9.01 -4.56 -30.13
CA ILE A 21 -7.91 -5.32 -29.53
C ILE A 21 -7.72 -4.89 -28.07
N GLU A 22 -7.74 -3.59 -27.79
CA GLU A 22 -7.61 -3.06 -26.43
C GLU A 22 -8.75 -3.54 -25.52
N GLN A 23 -10.00 -3.50 -25.98
CA GLN A 23 -11.14 -3.99 -25.21
C GLN A 23 -11.10 -5.50 -25.00
N ILE A 24 -10.68 -6.26 -26.00
CA ILE A 24 -10.49 -7.72 -25.86
C ILE A 24 -9.37 -8.01 -24.85
N GLN A 25 -8.29 -7.24 -24.84
CA GLN A 25 -7.21 -7.39 -23.84
C GLN A 25 -7.65 -7.02 -22.42
N LYS A 26 -8.63 -6.12 -22.26
CA LYS A 26 -9.26 -5.81 -20.96
C LYS A 26 -10.14 -6.97 -20.45
N GLN A 27 -10.69 -7.79 -21.36
CA GLN A 27 -11.42 -8.98 -20.96
C GLN A 27 -10.46 -9.99 -20.34
N SER A 28 -10.67 -10.32 -19.06
CA SER A 28 -9.88 -11.35 -18.36
C SER A 28 -10.25 -12.75 -18.85
N LEU A 29 -9.79 -13.12 -20.04
CA LEU A 29 -10.09 -14.40 -20.68
C LEU A 29 -9.39 -15.57 -19.95
N VAL A 30 -10.11 -16.69 -19.81
CA VAL A 30 -9.60 -17.91 -19.18
C VAL A 30 -8.74 -18.74 -20.15
N SER A 31 -8.93 -18.53 -21.46
CA SER A 31 -8.27 -19.25 -22.55
C SER A 31 -7.71 -18.28 -23.58
N SER A 32 -6.71 -18.71 -24.35
CA SER A 32 -6.18 -17.98 -25.49
C SER A 32 -7.09 -18.02 -26.73
N VAL A 33 -8.29 -18.61 -26.62
CA VAL A 33 -9.26 -18.74 -27.70
C VAL A 33 -10.32 -17.64 -27.60
N LEU A 34 -10.42 -16.82 -28.65
CA LEU A 34 -11.43 -15.80 -28.78
C LEU A 34 -12.72 -16.38 -29.35
N GLU A 35 -13.71 -16.57 -28.49
CA GLU A 35 -15.08 -16.89 -28.90
C GLU A 35 -15.88 -15.65 -29.32
N LYS A 36 -16.93 -15.87 -30.12
CA LYS A 36 -17.85 -14.84 -30.60
C LYS A 36 -18.29 -13.88 -29.49
N GLN A 37 -18.72 -14.41 -28.34
CA GLN A 37 -19.19 -13.62 -27.20
C GLN A 37 -18.20 -12.55 -26.72
N HIS A 38 -16.89 -12.84 -26.76
CA HIS A 38 -15.85 -11.90 -26.35
C HIS A 38 -15.77 -10.71 -27.31
N ILE A 39 -15.91 -10.99 -28.62
CA ILE A 39 -15.93 -9.95 -29.65
C ILE A 39 -17.23 -9.13 -29.55
N GLU A 40 -18.37 -9.76 -29.28
CA GLU A 40 -19.64 -9.03 -29.10
C GLU A 40 -19.60 -8.06 -27.92
N LEU A 41 -19.03 -8.49 -26.79
CA LEU A 41 -18.82 -7.63 -25.62
C LEU A 41 -17.86 -6.48 -25.93
N ALA A 42 -16.73 -6.76 -26.60
CA ALA A 42 -15.76 -5.74 -26.97
C ALA A 42 -16.36 -4.65 -27.88
N ILE A 43 -17.19 -5.04 -28.86
CA ILE A 43 -17.89 -4.09 -29.74
C ILE A 43 -18.88 -3.24 -28.94
N GLN A 44 -19.64 -3.84 -28.02
CA GLN A 44 -20.57 -3.09 -27.16
C GLN A 44 -19.85 -2.07 -26.28
N ASP A 45 -18.70 -2.43 -25.73
CA ASP A 45 -17.88 -1.54 -24.91
C ASP A 45 -17.23 -0.42 -25.75
N CYS A 46 -16.83 -0.71 -27.00
CA CYS A 46 -16.32 0.33 -27.92
C CYS A 46 -17.38 1.38 -28.30
N ILE A 47 -18.65 0.99 -28.38
CA ILE A 47 -19.76 1.89 -28.76
C ILE A 47 -20.29 2.66 -27.54
N ARG A 48 -20.12 2.13 -26.33
CA ARG A 48 -20.60 2.77 -25.10
C ARG A 48 -19.82 4.07 -24.87
N SER A 49 -20.54 5.19 -24.77
CA SER A 49 -19.98 6.48 -24.33
C SER A 49 -20.21 6.64 -22.83
N GLY A 50 -19.15 6.86 -22.05
CA GLY A 50 -19.18 6.99 -20.59
C GLY A 50 -18.54 5.82 -19.85
N LEU A 51 -18.64 5.83 -18.51
CA LEU A 51 -18.00 4.83 -17.67
C LEU A 51 -18.60 3.43 -17.89
N ASN A 52 -17.73 2.42 -17.94
CA ASN A 52 -18.14 1.03 -17.92
C ASN A 52 -18.77 0.64 -16.58
N GLU A 53 -19.55 -0.45 -16.53
CA GLU A 53 -20.19 -0.92 -15.28
C GLU A 53 -19.20 -1.21 -14.15
N THR A 54 -17.95 -1.51 -14.48
CA THR A 54 -16.87 -1.76 -13.53
C THR A 54 -16.05 -0.52 -13.19
N GLU A 55 -16.24 0.58 -13.92
CA GLU A 55 -15.55 1.85 -13.69
C GLU A 55 -16.37 2.74 -12.79
N THR A 56 -15.77 3.10 -11.67
CA THR A 56 -16.43 3.81 -10.57
C THR A 56 -15.56 4.98 -10.16
N ILE A 57 -16.18 6.14 -9.94
CA ILE A 57 -15.47 7.36 -9.59
C ILE A 57 -14.83 7.27 -8.20
N LEU A 58 -15.54 6.72 -7.22
CA LEU A 58 -15.03 6.57 -5.85
C LEU A 58 -15.36 5.19 -5.30
N ASN A 59 -14.34 4.45 -4.87
CA ASN A 59 -14.49 3.22 -4.11
C ASN A 59 -13.71 3.28 -2.81
N VAL A 60 -14.26 2.62 -1.79
CA VAL A 60 -13.57 2.33 -0.54
C VAL A 60 -13.39 0.82 -0.44
N ILE A 61 -12.14 0.38 -0.43
CA ILE A 61 -11.75 -1.02 -0.49
C ILE A 61 -11.25 -1.42 0.89
N SER A 62 -11.87 -2.47 1.44
CA SER A 62 -11.43 -3.05 2.71
C SER A 62 -10.08 -3.76 2.55
N ALA A 63 -9.25 -3.72 3.58
CA ALA A 63 -8.00 -4.47 3.66
C ALA A 63 -8.21 -5.98 3.44
N PHE A 64 -9.36 -6.51 3.86
CA PHE A 64 -9.70 -7.93 3.68
C PHE A 64 -10.10 -8.30 2.25
N GLU A 65 -10.31 -7.31 1.38
CA GLU A 65 -10.71 -7.47 -0.03
C GLU A 65 -9.54 -7.20 -1.00
N VAL A 66 -8.37 -6.81 -0.47
CA VAL A 66 -7.18 -6.54 -1.27
C VAL A 66 -6.76 -7.83 -2.00
N PRO A 67 -6.63 -7.82 -3.35
CA PRO A 67 -6.32 -9.01 -4.12
C PRO A 67 -4.92 -9.55 -3.79
N ARG A 68 -4.77 -10.88 -3.78
CA ARG A 68 -3.47 -11.53 -3.54
C ARG A 68 -2.73 -11.76 -4.84
N PHE A 69 -1.46 -11.38 -4.84
CA PHE A 69 -0.53 -11.69 -5.92
C PHE A 69 0.71 -12.35 -5.34
N GLU A 70 1.20 -13.37 -6.04
CA GLU A 70 2.44 -14.06 -5.67
C GLU A 70 3.46 -13.91 -6.81
N TYR A 71 4.70 -13.61 -6.44
CA TYR A 71 5.78 -13.48 -7.41
C TYR A 71 6.24 -14.87 -7.87
N ASN A 72 6.14 -15.14 -9.17
CA ASN A 72 6.70 -16.34 -9.77
C ASN A 72 8.11 -16.04 -10.30
N SER A 73 9.13 -16.57 -9.63
CA SER A 73 10.54 -16.34 -9.98
C SER A 73 10.93 -16.87 -11.37
N VAL A 74 10.29 -17.94 -11.85
CA VAL A 74 10.54 -18.53 -13.16
C VAL A 74 10.00 -17.64 -14.27
N ARG A 75 8.74 -17.19 -14.13
CA ARG A 75 8.07 -16.31 -15.10
C ARG A 75 8.46 -14.85 -14.96
N LYS A 76 9.11 -14.48 -13.85
CA LYS A 76 9.42 -13.10 -13.45
C LYS A 76 8.20 -12.17 -13.47
N LYS A 77 7.04 -12.70 -13.08
CA LYS A 77 5.74 -12.00 -13.07
C LYS A 77 4.98 -12.29 -11.80
N PHE A 78 4.13 -11.35 -11.41
CA PHE A 78 3.16 -11.55 -10.34
C PHE A 78 1.93 -12.23 -10.90
N LEU A 79 1.51 -13.31 -10.26
CA LEU A 79 0.32 -14.06 -10.64
C LEU A 79 -0.74 -13.84 -9.57
N LYS A 80 -1.97 -13.54 -10.00
CA LYS A 80 -3.10 -13.46 -9.09
C LYS A 80 -3.34 -14.84 -8.50
N VAL A 81 -3.37 -14.95 -7.19
CA VAL A 81 -3.74 -16.19 -6.51
C VAL A 81 -5.27 -16.24 -6.52
N ASN A 82 -5.82 -17.20 -7.25
CA ASN A 82 -7.26 -17.45 -7.23
C ASN A 82 -7.59 -18.07 -5.88
N THR A 83 -8.41 -17.41 -5.07
CA THR A 83 -9.00 -18.04 -3.89
C THR A 83 -10.09 -18.99 -4.39
N GLY A 84 -9.71 -20.23 -4.72
CA GLY A 84 -10.66 -21.27 -5.10
C GLY A 84 -11.56 -21.68 -3.93
N SER A 85 -12.46 -22.64 -4.18
CA SER A 85 -13.27 -23.31 -3.16
C SER A 85 -12.47 -24.18 -2.19
N ASP A 86 -11.14 -24.22 -2.32
CA ASP A 86 -10.27 -25.01 -1.49
C ASP A 86 -9.93 -24.23 -0.20
N HIS A 87 -10.21 -24.84 0.95
CA HIS A 87 -10.04 -24.18 2.26
C HIS A 87 -8.58 -23.77 2.54
N ALA A 88 -7.62 -24.40 1.87
CA ALA A 88 -6.19 -24.09 1.99
C ALA A 88 -5.77 -22.78 1.30
N GLU A 89 -6.54 -22.26 0.33
CA GLU A 89 -6.21 -21.04 -0.41
C GLU A 89 -6.97 -19.81 0.08
N THR A 90 -7.97 -20.00 0.95
CA THR A 90 -8.74 -18.91 1.55
C THR A 90 -7.97 -18.34 2.76
N PRO A 91 -7.80 -17.01 2.87
CA PRO A 91 -7.06 -16.41 3.98
C PRO A 91 -7.87 -16.45 5.27
N HIS A 92 -7.26 -16.91 6.36
CA HIS A 92 -7.89 -17.00 7.69
C HIS A 92 -7.24 -16.02 8.68
N LEU A 93 -8.00 -15.57 9.68
CA LEU A 93 -7.43 -14.77 10.78
C LEU A 93 -6.48 -15.60 11.66
N PHE A 94 -6.79 -16.88 11.83
CA PHE A 94 -5.97 -17.83 12.59
C PHE A 94 -5.40 -18.86 11.63
N ASP A 95 -4.22 -18.57 11.10
CA ASP A 95 -3.58 -19.38 10.07
C ASP A 95 -2.50 -20.32 10.62
N ILE A 96 -2.01 -21.22 9.77
CA ILE A 96 -0.98 -22.21 10.11
C ILE A 96 0.42 -21.58 10.14
N PRO A 97 1.38 -22.16 10.88
CA PRO A 97 2.72 -21.58 11.06
C PRO A 97 3.49 -21.31 9.76
N SER A 98 3.24 -22.07 8.69
CA SER A 98 3.91 -21.86 7.41
C SER A 98 3.58 -20.50 6.78
N ILE A 99 2.38 -19.95 7.03
CA ILE A 99 1.98 -18.64 6.50
C ILE A 99 2.79 -17.52 7.14
N LYS A 100 3.18 -17.65 8.41
CA LYS A 100 4.11 -16.71 9.05
C LYS A 100 5.46 -16.65 8.34
N GLY A 101 5.98 -17.79 7.90
CA GLY A 101 7.21 -17.86 7.11
C GLY A 101 7.03 -17.26 5.72
N SER A 102 5.90 -17.58 5.06
CA SER A 102 5.56 -17.03 3.75
C SER A 102 5.44 -15.50 3.76
N LEU A 103 4.94 -14.89 4.83
CA LEU A 103 4.85 -13.43 4.99
C LEU A 103 6.22 -12.75 4.73
N PHE A 104 7.28 -13.19 5.41
CA PHE A 104 8.60 -12.58 5.25
C PHE A 104 9.22 -12.93 3.89
N ARG A 105 8.94 -14.12 3.34
CA ARG A 105 9.39 -14.51 2.00
C ARG A 105 8.73 -13.68 0.90
N GLU A 106 7.44 -13.38 1.03
CA GLU A 106 6.70 -12.53 0.09
C GLU A 106 7.25 -11.09 0.12
N ARG A 107 7.46 -10.52 1.32
CA ARG A 107 8.11 -9.21 1.49
C ARG A 107 9.52 -9.19 0.86
N TYR A 108 10.34 -10.20 1.13
CA TYR A 108 11.66 -10.34 0.51
C TYR A 108 11.57 -10.43 -1.02
N ALA A 109 10.66 -11.26 -1.55
CA ALA A 109 10.52 -11.48 -2.98
C ALA A 109 10.18 -10.18 -3.73
N ILE A 110 9.27 -9.36 -3.19
CA ILE A 110 8.90 -8.04 -3.74
C ILE A 110 10.13 -7.12 -3.81
N LEU A 111 10.91 -7.05 -2.74
CA LEU A 111 12.06 -6.14 -2.67
C LEU A 111 13.25 -6.64 -3.49
N HIS A 112 13.48 -7.95 -3.51
CA HIS A 112 14.56 -8.59 -4.25
C HIS A 112 14.39 -8.40 -5.76
N GLN A 113 13.22 -8.75 -6.31
CA GLN A 113 12.93 -8.57 -7.74
C GLN A 113 13.00 -7.11 -8.17
N ARG A 114 12.56 -6.18 -7.30
CA ARG A 114 12.60 -4.74 -7.55
C ARG A 114 14.03 -4.22 -7.58
N THR A 115 14.84 -4.66 -6.62
CA THR A 115 16.25 -4.29 -6.54
C THR A 115 17.03 -4.79 -7.76
N GLN A 116 16.79 -6.03 -8.19
CA GLN A 116 17.46 -6.61 -9.38
C GLN A 116 17.18 -5.87 -10.69
N ARG A 117 16.08 -5.11 -10.77
CA ARG A 117 15.72 -4.30 -11.95
C ARG A 117 16.34 -2.92 -11.93
N HIS A 118 16.77 -2.44 -10.76
CA HIS A 118 17.36 -1.13 -10.65
C HIS A 118 18.71 -1.09 -11.38
N GLU A 119 18.98 0.00 -12.09
CA GLU A 119 20.14 0.15 -12.98
C GLU A 119 21.47 -0.29 -12.34
N LEU A 120 21.69 0.14 -11.09
CA LEU A 120 22.88 -0.21 -10.29
C LEU A 120 23.09 -1.71 -10.06
N PHE A 121 22.04 -2.54 -10.16
CA PHE A 121 22.08 -3.99 -9.91
C PHE A 121 21.82 -4.83 -11.17
N THR A 122 21.54 -4.18 -12.31
CA THR A 122 21.37 -4.88 -13.58
C THR A 122 22.70 -5.44 -14.08
N PRO A 123 22.75 -6.68 -14.61
CA PRO A 123 23.96 -7.21 -15.23
C PRO A 123 24.49 -6.29 -16.33
N ALA A 124 25.81 -6.22 -16.50
CA ALA A 124 26.39 -5.50 -17.64
C ALA A 124 25.91 -6.14 -18.96
N ILE A 125 25.46 -5.31 -19.91
CA ILE A 125 25.07 -5.78 -21.24
C ILE A 125 26.37 -6.12 -22.00
N PRO A 126 26.51 -7.34 -22.54
CA PRO A 126 27.70 -7.70 -23.33
C PRO A 126 27.86 -6.76 -24.54
N GLY A 127 28.98 -6.04 -24.62
CA GLY A 127 29.32 -5.17 -25.76
C GLY A 127 29.24 -3.65 -25.49
N MET A 128 28.85 -3.20 -24.30
CA MET A 128 29.02 -1.79 -23.89
C MET A 128 30.47 -1.51 -23.45
N ASN A 129 31.00 -0.35 -23.84
CA ASN A 129 32.32 0.12 -23.43
C ASN A 129 32.37 0.30 -21.90
N SER A 130 33.49 -0.12 -21.28
CA SER A 130 33.73 -0.11 -19.83
C SER A 130 33.68 1.28 -19.18
N ASP A 131 33.84 2.34 -19.97
CA ASP A 131 34.05 3.69 -19.44
C ASP A 131 32.75 4.43 -19.08
N ASP A 132 31.60 3.91 -19.54
CA ASP A 132 30.25 4.46 -19.25
C ASP A 132 29.48 3.57 -18.24
N ALA A 133 30.07 2.45 -17.82
CA ALA A 133 29.51 1.56 -16.81
C ALA A 133 29.92 2.07 -15.42
N GLY A 134 29.12 2.98 -14.85
CA GLY A 134 29.25 3.37 -13.45
C GLY A 134 29.31 2.16 -12.50
N HIS A 135 29.74 2.38 -11.25
CA HIS A 135 29.92 1.32 -10.26
C HIS A 135 28.64 0.47 -10.09
N LYS A 136 28.65 -0.76 -10.62
CA LYS A 136 27.53 -1.70 -10.53
C LYS A 136 27.72 -2.62 -9.34
N PHE A 137 26.65 -2.82 -8.58
CA PHE A 137 26.64 -3.73 -7.44
C PHE A 137 26.08 -5.08 -7.85
N LYS A 138 26.69 -6.16 -7.36
CA LYS A 138 26.17 -7.51 -7.51
C LYS A 138 25.56 -7.96 -6.20
N LEU A 139 24.24 -8.18 -6.18
CA LEU A 139 23.58 -8.82 -5.04
C LEU A 139 24.09 -10.25 -4.87
N GLN A 140 24.50 -10.57 -3.65
CA GLN A 140 24.94 -11.91 -3.26
C GLN A 140 23.96 -12.49 -2.24
N PRO A 141 23.47 -13.72 -2.44
CA PRO A 141 22.68 -14.40 -1.42
C PRO A 141 23.56 -14.77 -0.22
N ILE A 142 22.98 -14.89 0.96
CA ILE A 142 23.73 -15.20 2.19
C ILE A 142 24.47 -16.53 2.08
N GLU A 143 23.89 -17.55 1.46
CA GLU A 143 24.54 -18.85 1.26
C GLU A 143 25.87 -18.76 0.48
N PHE A 144 26.02 -17.76 -0.41
CA PHE A 144 27.26 -17.55 -1.15
C PHE A 144 28.39 -17.12 -0.21
N LEU A 145 28.11 -16.23 0.73
CA LEU A 145 29.08 -15.81 1.74
C LEU A 145 29.38 -16.97 2.69
N LEU A 146 28.36 -17.66 3.19
CA LEU A 146 28.54 -18.79 4.12
C LEU A 146 29.30 -19.99 3.53
N SER A 147 29.26 -20.16 2.20
CA SER A 147 30.03 -21.19 1.48
C SER A 147 31.43 -20.73 1.07
N SER A 148 31.72 -19.43 1.17
CA SER A 148 33.04 -18.89 0.85
C SER A 148 34.06 -19.29 1.92
N SER A 149 35.14 -19.96 1.51
CA SER A 149 36.21 -20.42 2.41
C SER A 149 37.23 -19.33 2.75
N GLY A 150 37.16 -18.17 2.10
CA GLY A 150 38.09 -17.07 2.27
C GLY A 150 37.38 -15.72 2.39
N LYS A 151 38.17 -14.68 2.65
CA LYS A 151 37.69 -13.31 2.78
C LYS A 151 37.02 -12.84 1.48
N VAL A 152 35.81 -12.33 1.58
CA VAL A 152 35.14 -11.61 0.49
C VAL A 152 35.31 -10.13 0.76
N THR A 153 36.04 -9.44 -0.13
CA THR A 153 36.44 -8.03 0.08
C THR A 153 35.28 -7.06 -0.06
N GLU A 154 34.33 -7.37 -0.94
CA GLU A 154 33.17 -6.53 -1.22
C GLU A 154 31.97 -7.40 -1.55
N ALA A 155 30.89 -7.19 -0.83
CA ALA A 155 29.61 -7.84 -1.07
C ALA A 155 28.47 -6.87 -0.75
N VAL A 156 27.39 -6.98 -1.51
CA VAL A 156 26.11 -6.33 -1.18
C VAL A 156 25.06 -7.41 -0.99
N VAL A 157 24.47 -7.44 0.19
CA VAL A 157 23.47 -8.44 0.58
C VAL A 157 22.16 -7.74 0.86
N LEU A 158 21.08 -8.23 0.23
CA LEU A 158 19.72 -7.88 0.61
C LEU A 158 19.24 -8.87 1.67
N GLY A 159 18.75 -8.38 2.80
CA GLY A 159 18.10 -9.26 3.77
C GLY A 159 17.38 -8.52 4.88
N LEU A 160 16.66 -9.29 5.69
CA LEU A 160 15.91 -8.84 6.85
C LEU A 160 16.85 -8.59 8.03
N LEU A 161 16.90 -7.37 8.53
CA LEU A 161 17.68 -7.02 9.70
C LEU A 161 16.97 -7.54 10.96
N THR A 162 17.62 -8.39 11.75
CA THR A 162 17.05 -8.97 12.97
C THR A 162 18.01 -8.84 14.16
N GLN A 163 17.45 -8.79 15.38
CA GLN A 163 18.25 -8.79 16.61
C GLN A 163 17.88 -10.00 17.48
N LEU A 164 18.58 -11.12 17.28
CA LEU A 164 18.29 -12.37 18.01
C LEU A 164 18.75 -12.34 19.47
N ARG A 165 19.76 -11.52 19.78
CA ARG A 165 20.26 -11.27 21.14
C ARG A 165 20.59 -9.79 21.25
N GLU A 166 20.47 -9.24 22.45
CA GLU A 166 20.82 -7.84 22.72
C GLU A 166 22.23 -7.52 22.20
N GLY A 167 22.33 -6.48 21.38
CA GLY A 167 23.58 -6.03 20.75
C GLY A 167 24.13 -6.93 19.63
N ARG A 168 23.45 -8.02 19.25
CA ARG A 168 23.88 -8.91 18.16
C ARG A 168 22.87 -8.88 17.01
N TYR A 169 23.31 -8.30 15.90
CA TYR A 169 22.51 -8.14 14.70
C TYR A 169 22.81 -9.23 13.68
N TYR A 170 21.78 -9.60 12.93
CA TYR A 170 21.85 -10.60 11.88
C TYR A 170 21.10 -10.08 10.66
N LEU A 171 21.50 -10.59 9.50
CA LEU A 171 20.78 -10.45 8.25
C LEU A 171 20.21 -11.81 7.87
N GLU A 172 18.95 -11.86 7.47
CA GLU A 172 18.27 -13.09 7.05
C GLU A 172 17.71 -12.97 5.64
N ASP A 173 17.96 -13.96 4.80
CA ASP A 173 17.35 -14.13 3.49
C ASP A 173 16.81 -15.58 3.37
N PRO A 174 16.14 -15.96 2.27
CA PRO A 174 15.64 -17.33 2.12
C PRO A 174 16.72 -18.43 2.14
N THR A 175 18.00 -18.08 2.03
CA THR A 175 19.15 -18.99 1.91
C THR A 175 19.91 -19.19 3.22
N GLY A 176 19.83 -18.23 4.16
CA GLY A 176 20.47 -18.38 5.46
C GLY A 176 20.41 -17.15 6.36
N ILE A 177 21.17 -17.22 7.46
CA ILE A 177 21.32 -16.16 8.46
C ILE A 177 22.80 -15.81 8.57
N LEU A 178 23.12 -14.53 8.53
CA LEU A 178 24.47 -13.98 8.56
C LEU A 178 24.64 -13.04 9.74
N GLN A 179 25.67 -13.26 10.57
CA GLN A 179 25.95 -12.35 11.67
C GLN A 179 26.54 -11.04 11.14
N LEU A 180 26.00 -9.92 11.60
CA LEU A 180 26.47 -8.59 11.27
C LEU A 180 27.38 -8.04 12.36
N ASP A 181 28.44 -7.38 11.93
CA ASP A 181 29.21 -6.46 12.74
C ASP A 181 28.93 -5.03 12.27
N LEU A 182 28.18 -4.31 13.10
CA LEU A 182 27.84 -2.89 12.93
C LEU A 182 28.71 -1.99 13.82
N SER A 183 29.75 -2.54 14.46
CA SER A 183 30.58 -1.78 15.39
C SER A 183 31.54 -0.85 14.65
N GLU A 184 31.70 0.36 15.18
CA GLU A 184 32.66 1.35 14.67
C GLU A 184 34.13 0.92 14.86
N ALA A 185 34.37 -0.22 15.53
CA ALA A 185 35.71 -0.73 15.79
C ALA A 185 36.40 -1.26 14.52
N ILE A 186 35.62 -1.73 13.54
CA ILE A 186 36.15 -2.37 12.31
C ILE A 186 35.79 -1.54 11.07
N SER A 187 34.62 -0.91 11.06
CA SER A 187 34.13 -0.14 9.91
C SER A 187 33.20 0.97 10.38
N PHE A 188 33.39 2.20 9.88
CA PHE A 188 32.45 3.29 10.10
C PHE A 188 31.21 3.04 9.24
N THR A 189 30.17 2.43 9.83
CA THR A 189 28.95 2.09 9.12
C THR A 189 28.20 3.37 8.73
N VAL A 190 28.08 3.62 7.42
CA VAL A 190 27.30 4.73 6.89
C VAL A 190 25.85 4.31 6.74
N TYR A 191 24.95 4.96 7.48
CA TYR A 191 23.51 4.79 7.32
C TYR A 191 22.96 5.81 6.32
N HIS A 192 22.33 5.33 5.25
CA HIS A 192 21.64 6.20 4.31
C HIS A 192 20.33 6.76 4.90
N THR A 193 19.69 7.70 4.19
CA THR A 193 18.40 8.27 4.64
C THR A 193 17.34 7.19 4.79
N GLY A 194 16.78 7.08 5.99
CA GLY A 194 15.73 6.14 6.38
C GLY A 194 15.65 5.96 7.90
N LEU A 195 14.58 5.33 8.37
CA LEU A 195 14.44 4.78 9.73
C LEU A 195 14.71 3.28 9.65
N HIS A 196 15.97 2.88 9.84
CA HIS A 196 16.36 1.48 9.79
C HIS A 196 15.91 0.79 11.07
N THR A 197 14.75 0.13 11.04
CA THR A 197 14.20 -0.59 12.19
C THR A 197 14.58 -2.06 12.17
N GLU A 198 14.48 -2.70 13.33
CA GLU A 198 14.42 -4.16 13.36
C GLU A 198 13.28 -4.64 12.43
N ASN A 199 13.51 -5.75 11.72
CA ASN A 199 12.65 -6.32 10.68
C ASN A 199 12.39 -5.43 9.45
N CYS A 200 13.21 -4.41 9.20
CA CYS A 200 13.34 -3.84 7.85
C CYS A 200 14.25 -4.69 6.97
N PHE A 201 13.96 -4.71 5.68
CA PHE A 201 14.89 -5.24 4.68
C PHE A 201 15.91 -4.18 4.28
N VAL A 202 17.19 -4.51 4.35
CA VAL A 202 18.28 -3.57 4.04
C VAL A 202 19.21 -4.16 3.01
N LEU A 203 19.84 -3.28 2.24
CA LEU A 203 21.06 -3.55 1.51
C LEU A 203 22.23 -3.25 2.44
N ALA A 204 22.94 -4.31 2.84
CA ALA A 204 24.16 -4.20 3.61
C ALA A 204 25.36 -4.38 2.68
N GLU A 205 26.19 -3.34 2.58
CA GLU A 205 27.47 -3.35 1.88
C GLU A 205 28.59 -3.60 2.91
N GLY A 206 29.60 -4.39 2.54
CA GLY A 206 30.71 -4.67 3.43
C GLY A 206 31.63 -5.80 2.97
N CYS A 207 32.45 -6.29 3.89
CA CYS A 207 33.32 -7.44 3.68
C CYS A 207 32.95 -8.60 4.61
N TYR A 208 33.20 -9.83 4.15
CA TYR A 208 32.92 -11.05 4.89
C TYR A 208 34.22 -11.74 5.26
N GLU A 209 34.42 -12.02 6.55
CA GLU A 209 35.58 -12.73 7.10
C GLU A 209 35.16 -13.49 8.37
N ASP A 210 35.69 -14.70 8.56
CA ASP A 210 35.47 -15.51 9.77
C ASP A 210 34.00 -15.68 10.20
N LYS A 211 33.10 -15.84 9.22
CA LYS A 211 31.65 -16.00 9.41
C LYS A 211 30.91 -14.77 9.94
N VAL A 212 31.56 -13.61 9.90
CA VAL A 212 30.99 -12.32 10.27
C VAL A 212 31.02 -11.39 9.06
N PHE A 213 29.94 -10.63 8.88
CA PHE A 213 29.85 -9.62 7.84
C PHE A 213 30.08 -8.24 8.45
N HIS A 214 31.21 -7.63 8.12
CA HIS A 214 31.61 -6.31 8.60
C HIS A 214 31.03 -5.26 7.67
N VAL A 215 30.04 -4.52 8.17
CA VAL A 215 29.22 -3.61 7.36
C VAL A 215 29.91 -2.25 7.21
N SER A 216 30.01 -1.77 5.98
CA SER A 216 30.46 -0.40 5.64
C SER A 216 29.30 0.53 5.34
N GLY A 217 28.20 0.01 4.78
CA GLY A 217 27.03 0.80 4.40
C GLY A 217 25.72 0.05 4.63
N VAL A 218 24.72 0.78 5.14
CA VAL A 218 23.35 0.28 5.27
C VAL A 218 22.42 1.23 4.53
N GLY A 219 21.73 0.71 3.53
CA GLY A 219 20.70 1.42 2.78
C GLY A 219 19.45 0.58 2.60
N PHE A 220 18.39 1.19 2.09
CA PHE A 220 17.20 0.45 1.69
C PHE A 220 17.27 -0.01 0.23
N PRO A 221 16.60 -1.13 -0.11
CA PRO A 221 16.41 -1.50 -1.50
C PRO A 221 15.73 -0.33 -2.25
N PRO A 222 16.22 0.03 -3.45
CA PRO A 222 15.70 1.19 -4.17
C PRO A 222 14.20 1.00 -4.46
N PRO A 223 13.40 2.06 -4.31
CA PRO A 223 11.99 2.05 -4.70
C PRO A 223 11.87 1.98 -6.23
N GLU A 224 10.69 1.60 -6.73
CA GLU A 224 10.39 1.55 -8.17
C GLU A 224 9.14 2.41 -8.42
N PRO A 225 9.16 3.32 -9.41
CA PRO A 225 7.98 4.10 -9.78
C PRO A 225 6.77 3.23 -10.12
N SER A 226 5.57 3.79 -9.94
CA SER A 226 4.31 3.06 -10.16
C SER A 226 4.21 2.50 -11.59
N ASP A 227 4.54 3.31 -12.60
CA ASP A 227 4.45 2.94 -14.02
C ASP A 227 5.39 1.78 -14.37
N THR A 228 6.64 1.84 -13.88
CA THR A 228 7.63 0.77 -14.06
C THR A 228 7.16 -0.52 -13.40
N SER A 229 6.62 -0.44 -12.18
CA SER A 229 6.10 -1.60 -11.45
C SER A 229 4.95 -2.26 -12.21
N ARG A 230 3.99 -1.46 -12.69
CA ARG A 230 2.76 -1.90 -13.37
C ARG A 230 3.03 -2.59 -14.70
N ALA A 231 4.08 -2.21 -15.43
CA ALA A 231 4.48 -2.91 -16.65
C ALA A 231 4.66 -4.43 -16.45
N TYR A 232 5.03 -4.87 -15.24
CA TYR A 232 5.20 -6.29 -14.90
C TYR A 232 3.92 -6.98 -14.42
N PHE A 233 2.93 -6.22 -13.94
CA PHE A 233 1.60 -6.72 -13.62
C PHE A 233 0.68 -6.74 -14.84
N GLY A 234 1.00 -5.97 -15.88
CA GLY A 234 0.13 -5.74 -17.01
C GLY A 234 -1.11 -4.95 -16.59
N ASN A 235 -2.28 -5.30 -17.13
CA ASN A 235 -3.52 -4.56 -16.90
C ASN A 235 -4.28 -5.02 -15.65
N VAL A 236 -3.75 -5.95 -14.85
CA VAL A 236 -4.50 -6.53 -13.73
C VAL A 236 -4.68 -5.51 -12.61
N ASN A 237 -5.88 -5.47 -12.01
CA ASN A 237 -6.12 -4.63 -10.83
C ASN A 237 -5.42 -5.19 -9.59
N THR A 238 -4.30 -4.57 -9.20
CA THR A 238 -3.55 -4.85 -7.97
C THR A 238 -4.08 -4.09 -6.75
N PHE A 239 -4.85 -3.02 -6.97
CA PHE A 239 -5.30 -2.13 -5.91
C PHE A 239 -6.53 -2.68 -5.18
N GLY A 240 -7.44 -3.31 -5.92
CA GLY A 240 -8.69 -3.88 -5.41
C GLY A 240 -9.92 -3.12 -5.91
N GLY A 241 -11.11 -3.53 -5.46
CA GLY A 241 -12.39 -3.00 -5.93
C GLY A 241 -13.03 -3.83 -7.05
N PRO A 242 -14.15 -3.35 -7.62
CA PRO A 242 -15.00 -4.13 -8.53
C PRO A 242 -14.35 -4.38 -9.89
N SER A 243 -13.48 -3.49 -10.36
CA SER A 243 -12.81 -3.66 -11.65
C SER A 243 -11.79 -4.78 -11.63
N LYS A 244 -11.79 -5.61 -12.68
CA LYS A 244 -10.75 -6.64 -12.90
C LYS A 244 -9.46 -6.03 -13.46
N VAL A 245 -9.59 -4.89 -14.12
CA VAL A 245 -8.51 -4.14 -14.78
C VAL A 245 -8.13 -2.93 -13.93
N SER A 246 -6.85 -2.57 -13.92
CA SER A 246 -6.39 -1.38 -13.20
C SER A 246 -7.09 -0.13 -13.72
N LEU A 247 -7.71 0.63 -12.82
CA LEU A 247 -8.42 1.87 -13.18
C LEU A 247 -7.48 3.03 -13.50
N LYS A 248 -6.18 2.89 -13.15
CA LYS A 248 -5.11 3.82 -13.51
C LYS A 248 -4.98 4.10 -15.01
N THR A 249 -5.33 3.12 -15.85
CA THR A 249 -5.21 3.22 -17.32
C THR A 249 -6.53 3.59 -17.99
N SER A 250 -7.58 3.92 -17.22
CA SER A 250 -8.87 4.32 -17.78
C SER A 250 -8.82 5.76 -18.27
N ALA A 251 -8.89 5.95 -19.59
CA ALA A 251 -8.92 7.26 -20.22
C ALA A 251 -10.18 8.07 -19.83
N GLU A 252 -11.33 7.40 -19.63
CA GLU A 252 -12.57 8.08 -19.24
C GLU A 252 -12.52 8.57 -17.80
N LEU A 253 -11.97 7.77 -16.86
CA LEU A 253 -11.76 8.22 -15.48
C LEU A 253 -10.72 9.36 -15.42
N LEU A 254 -9.68 9.30 -16.26
CA LEU A 254 -8.70 10.38 -16.36
C LEU A 254 -9.34 11.68 -16.86
N ARG A 255 -10.23 11.59 -17.87
CA ARG A 255 -10.98 12.75 -18.36
C ARG A 255 -11.88 13.31 -17.26
N TYR A 256 -12.62 12.46 -16.55
CA TYR A 256 -13.48 12.87 -15.43
C TYR A 256 -12.69 13.56 -14.32
N GLU A 257 -11.49 13.05 -14.02
CA GLU A 257 -10.58 13.64 -13.03
C GLU A 257 -10.16 15.06 -13.42
N HIS A 258 -9.79 15.28 -14.69
CA HIS A 258 -9.42 16.60 -15.21
C HIS A 258 -10.62 17.55 -15.40
N GLU A 259 -11.82 17.04 -15.62
CA GLU A 259 -13.03 17.87 -15.73
C GLU A 259 -13.52 18.36 -14.35
N ASN A 260 -13.07 17.74 -13.26
CA ASN A 260 -13.52 18.01 -11.90
C ASN A 260 -12.39 18.55 -11.01
N ASP A 261 -11.79 19.66 -11.44
CA ASP A 261 -10.67 20.32 -10.75
C ASP A 261 -10.98 20.76 -9.30
N ASP A 262 -12.27 20.90 -8.95
CA ASP A 262 -12.73 21.29 -7.60
C ASP A 262 -12.95 20.08 -6.66
N ALA A 263 -12.57 18.87 -7.08
CA ALA A 263 -12.73 17.67 -6.28
C ALA A 263 -11.82 17.67 -5.03
N VAL A 264 -12.43 17.68 -3.85
CA VAL A 264 -11.72 17.69 -2.56
C VAL A 264 -12.01 16.43 -1.74
N LEU A 265 -10.95 15.83 -1.16
CA LEU A 265 -11.03 14.82 -0.11
C LEU A 265 -10.47 15.41 1.19
N VAL A 266 -11.24 15.38 2.27
CA VAL A 266 -10.86 15.96 3.57
C VAL A 266 -10.48 14.84 4.53
N PHE A 267 -9.23 14.80 4.99
CA PHE A 267 -8.73 13.81 5.94
C PHE A 267 -8.65 14.39 7.35
N LEU A 268 -9.20 13.68 8.33
CA LEU A 268 -9.11 14.04 9.75
C LEU A 268 -8.70 12.83 10.58
N ALA A 269 -7.79 13.02 11.54
CA ALA A 269 -7.34 11.98 12.47
C ALA A 269 -7.68 12.33 13.93
N ASP A 270 -7.77 11.30 14.78
CA ASP A 270 -8.04 11.43 16.22
C ASP A 270 -9.26 12.32 16.53
N VAL A 271 -10.35 12.05 15.80
CA VAL A 271 -11.60 12.82 15.91
C VAL A 271 -12.38 12.41 17.15
N TRP A 272 -11.95 12.91 18.31
CA TRP A 272 -12.54 12.60 19.62
C TRP A 272 -13.96 13.18 19.78
N LEU A 273 -14.96 12.35 19.49
CA LEU A 273 -16.37 12.74 19.49
C LEU A 273 -16.92 13.01 20.91
N ASP A 274 -16.20 12.60 21.96
CA ASP A 274 -16.53 12.96 23.35
C ASP A 274 -16.00 14.35 23.76
N SER A 275 -15.22 15.02 22.92
CA SER A 275 -14.75 16.38 23.14
C SER A 275 -15.72 17.42 22.57
N ILE A 276 -16.22 18.32 23.44
CA ILE A 276 -17.09 19.43 23.04
C ILE A 276 -16.38 20.31 22.01
N LYS A 277 -15.09 20.62 22.23
CA LYS A 277 -14.27 21.43 21.33
C LYS A 277 -14.18 20.81 19.92
N VAL A 278 -14.03 19.48 19.83
CA VAL A 278 -13.98 18.78 18.53
C VAL A 278 -15.33 18.92 17.82
N MET A 279 -16.44 18.66 18.51
CA MET A 279 -17.78 18.79 17.94
C MET A 279 -18.11 20.21 17.45
N GLU A 280 -17.66 21.24 18.18
CA GLU A 280 -17.79 22.65 17.76
C GLU A 280 -16.96 22.94 16.51
N LYS A 281 -15.72 22.44 16.43
CA LYS A 281 -14.86 22.62 15.25
C LYS A 281 -15.36 21.85 14.03
N LEU A 282 -15.94 20.67 14.23
CA LEU A 282 -16.63 19.94 13.15
C LEU A 282 -17.83 20.73 12.62
N ARG A 283 -18.61 21.41 13.48
CA ARG A 283 -19.68 22.30 13.01
C ARG A 283 -19.14 23.43 12.14
N VAL A 284 -18.05 24.07 12.55
CA VAL A 284 -17.40 25.13 11.76
C VAL A 284 -16.89 24.58 10.42
N LEU A 285 -16.28 23.40 10.43
CA LEU A 285 -15.81 22.71 9.23
C LEU A 285 -16.96 22.44 8.25
N PHE A 286 -18.06 21.85 8.73
CA PHE A 286 -19.22 21.55 7.91
C PHE A 286 -19.91 22.82 7.39
N ALA A 287 -20.00 23.86 8.22
CA ALA A 287 -20.51 25.15 7.76
C ALA A 287 -19.64 25.77 6.66
N GLY A 288 -18.31 25.63 6.75
CA GLY A 288 -17.38 26.12 5.73
C GLY A 288 -17.46 25.37 4.39
N TYR A 289 -17.81 24.07 4.43
CA TYR A 289 -18.00 23.25 3.23
C TYR A 289 -19.45 23.16 2.76
N ALA A 290 -20.40 23.81 3.44
CA ALA A 290 -21.82 23.67 3.12
C ALA A 290 -22.15 24.12 1.68
N ASP A 291 -21.50 25.20 1.22
CA ASP A 291 -21.70 25.75 -0.12
C ASP A 291 -20.92 24.98 -1.20
N TYR A 292 -19.80 24.36 -0.83
CA TYR A 292 -18.93 23.58 -1.72
C TYR A 292 -18.60 22.22 -1.09
N PRO A 293 -19.54 21.26 -1.12
CA PRO A 293 -19.35 19.97 -0.47
C PRO A 293 -18.18 19.19 -1.09
N PRO A 294 -17.23 18.68 -0.29
CA PRO A 294 -16.15 17.84 -0.81
C PRO A 294 -16.70 16.50 -1.28
N VAL A 295 -15.92 15.79 -2.11
CA VAL A 295 -16.24 14.42 -2.56
C VAL A 295 -16.41 13.49 -1.36
N ALA A 296 -15.49 13.56 -0.39
CA ALA A 296 -15.60 12.80 0.84
C ALA A 296 -14.88 13.45 2.02
N PHE A 297 -15.41 13.19 3.21
CA PHE A 297 -14.72 13.34 4.48
C PHE A 297 -14.25 11.96 4.96
N VAL A 298 -12.97 11.83 5.27
CA VAL A 298 -12.35 10.62 5.81
C VAL A 298 -11.98 10.87 7.26
N PHE A 299 -12.77 10.30 8.16
CA PHE A 299 -12.57 10.33 9.60
C PHE A 299 -11.80 9.09 10.05
N MET A 300 -10.57 9.30 10.47
CA MET A 300 -9.73 8.28 11.07
C MET A 300 -9.83 8.40 12.59
N GLY A 301 -9.97 7.25 13.26
CA GLY A 301 -9.98 7.17 14.71
C GLY A 301 -8.70 7.71 15.34
N ASN A 302 -8.55 7.72 16.66
CA ASN A 302 -9.51 7.20 17.63
C ASN A 302 -10.73 8.11 17.76
N PHE A 303 -11.92 7.55 17.93
CA PHE A 303 -13.17 8.34 18.00
C PHE A 303 -13.55 8.78 19.42
N LEU A 304 -12.85 8.28 20.43
CA LEU A 304 -12.95 8.74 21.82
C LEU A 304 -11.57 9.12 22.35
N SER A 305 -11.52 10.17 23.15
CA SER A 305 -10.28 10.69 23.76
C SER A 305 -9.60 9.72 24.73
N SER A 306 -10.35 8.76 25.28
CA SER A 306 -9.81 7.76 26.19
C SER A 306 -10.64 6.48 26.16
N GLN A 307 -10.02 5.36 26.54
CA GLN A 307 -10.76 4.13 26.78
C GLN A 307 -11.74 4.33 27.96
N LYS A 308 -12.94 3.75 27.84
CA LYS A 308 -14.02 3.89 28.83
C LYS A 308 -14.46 2.53 29.42
N GLY A 309 -13.57 1.55 29.35
CA GLY A 309 -13.83 0.17 29.79
C GLY A 309 -15.07 -0.44 29.11
N SER A 310 -15.91 -1.12 29.90
CA SER A 310 -17.11 -1.81 29.42
C SER A 310 -18.16 -0.87 28.76
N SER A 311 -18.15 0.41 29.11
CA SER A 311 -19.09 1.41 28.57
C SER A 311 -18.66 2.02 27.22
N HIS A 312 -17.45 1.70 26.75
CA HIS A 312 -16.83 2.36 25.61
C HIS A 312 -17.67 2.27 24.32
N ALA A 313 -18.19 1.08 23.99
CA ALA A 313 -19.05 0.91 22.81
C ALA A 313 -20.38 1.67 22.93
N ALA A 314 -20.98 1.72 24.12
CA ALA A 314 -22.25 2.43 24.34
C ALA A 314 -22.09 3.95 24.27
N ILE A 315 -21.00 4.48 24.84
CA ILE A 315 -20.64 5.90 24.72
C ILE A 315 -20.36 6.23 23.26
N LEU A 316 -19.57 5.41 22.56
CA LEU A 316 -19.24 5.63 21.16
C LEU A 316 -20.50 5.65 20.29
N LYS A 317 -21.44 4.72 20.48
CA LYS A 317 -22.75 4.71 19.80
C LYS A 317 -23.49 6.04 20.00
N THR A 318 -23.53 6.53 21.24
CA THR A 318 -24.18 7.81 21.58
C THR A 318 -23.49 9.01 20.91
N ARG A 319 -22.15 8.98 20.82
CA ARG A 319 -21.38 10.05 20.18
C ARG A 319 -21.50 10.04 18.65
N PHE A 320 -21.51 8.87 18.02
CA PHE A 320 -21.84 8.75 16.60
C PHE A 320 -23.24 9.28 16.31
N LYS A 321 -24.24 8.95 17.14
CA LYS A 321 -25.59 9.53 16.99
C LYS A 321 -25.55 11.07 16.98
N ALA A 322 -24.83 11.68 17.91
CA ALA A 322 -24.67 13.13 17.99
C ALA A 322 -23.93 13.73 16.78
N LEU A 323 -22.92 13.03 16.25
CA LEU A 323 -22.25 13.40 15.01
C LEU A 323 -23.21 13.34 13.81
N GLY A 324 -24.03 12.29 13.72
CA GLY A 324 -25.06 12.16 12.69
C GLY A 324 -26.09 13.29 12.76
N ASP A 325 -26.53 13.67 13.96
CA ASP A 325 -27.41 14.82 14.18
C ASP A 325 -26.78 16.16 13.78
N LEU A 326 -25.46 16.28 13.91
CA LEU A 326 -24.73 17.47 13.46
C LEU A 326 -24.63 17.53 11.94
N ILE A 327 -24.24 16.44 11.29
CA ILE A 327 -24.09 16.39 9.83
C ILE A 327 -25.45 16.59 9.14
N ALA A 328 -26.52 16.01 9.69
CA ALA A 328 -27.88 16.15 9.14
C ALA A 328 -28.42 17.59 9.14
N GLN A 329 -27.76 18.53 9.83
CA GLN A 329 -28.09 19.97 9.75
C GLN A 329 -27.64 20.60 8.42
N PHE A 330 -26.79 19.91 7.65
CA PHE A 330 -26.21 20.38 6.39
C PHE A 330 -26.63 19.44 5.25
N SER A 331 -27.81 19.69 4.65
CA SER A 331 -28.41 18.80 3.63
C SER A 331 -27.51 18.60 2.41
N GLU A 332 -26.88 19.68 1.91
CA GLU A 332 -25.96 19.63 0.77
C GLU A 332 -24.80 18.64 1.00
N LEU A 333 -24.22 18.64 2.20
CA LEU A 333 -23.16 17.69 2.57
C LEU A 333 -23.68 16.25 2.60
N THR A 334 -24.88 16.02 3.14
CA THR A 334 -25.44 14.67 3.21
C THR A 334 -25.76 14.07 1.84
N GLU A 335 -26.11 14.91 0.88
CA GLU A 335 -26.47 14.49 -0.48
C GLU A 335 -25.24 14.32 -1.37
N LYS A 336 -24.26 15.23 -1.28
CA LYS A 336 -23.12 15.29 -2.20
C LYS A 336 -21.83 14.66 -1.67
N SER A 337 -21.61 14.66 -0.35
CA SER A 337 -20.39 14.12 0.25
C SER A 337 -20.55 12.68 0.76
N LYS A 338 -19.47 11.90 0.66
CA LYS A 338 -19.34 10.63 1.38
C LYS A 338 -18.67 10.83 2.74
N PHE A 339 -19.04 9.99 3.71
CA PHE A 339 -18.48 10.04 5.07
C PHE A 339 -17.82 8.69 5.38
N ILE A 340 -16.49 8.64 5.31
CA ILE A 340 -15.71 7.41 5.42
C ILE A 340 -15.08 7.35 6.81
N PHE A 341 -15.26 6.23 7.52
CA PHE A 341 -14.76 6.03 8.88
C PHE A 341 -13.77 4.87 8.93
N VAL A 342 -12.56 5.17 9.38
CA VAL A 342 -11.44 4.23 9.55
C VAL A 342 -11.16 4.07 11.05
N PRO A 343 -11.27 2.86 11.62
CA PRO A 343 -11.11 2.66 13.06
C PRO A 343 -9.65 2.83 13.51
N GLY A 344 -9.44 3.49 14.64
CA GLY A 344 -8.13 3.69 15.25
C GLY A 344 -7.71 2.60 16.23
N PRO A 345 -6.50 2.72 16.80
CA PRO A 345 -5.93 1.76 17.73
C PRO A 345 -6.76 1.41 18.96
N SER A 346 -7.46 2.40 19.51
CA SER A 346 -8.22 2.27 20.76
C SER A 346 -9.72 2.10 20.56
N ASP A 347 -10.19 2.09 19.31
CA ASP A 347 -11.59 1.92 18.99
C ASP A 347 -12.04 0.46 19.19
N PRO A 348 -13.32 0.21 19.51
CA PRO A 348 -13.78 -1.11 19.90
C PRO A 348 -13.80 -2.14 18.75
N ALA A 349 -13.89 -3.41 19.15
CA ALA A 349 -14.15 -4.62 18.35
C ALA A 349 -13.00 -5.21 17.51
N SER A 350 -11.88 -4.52 17.36
CA SER A 350 -10.68 -5.14 16.79
C SER A 350 -9.55 -5.17 17.82
N PRO A 351 -8.85 -6.31 17.99
CA PRO A 351 -7.61 -6.32 18.76
C PRO A 351 -6.58 -5.39 18.11
N ASN A 352 -5.50 -5.09 18.83
CA ASN A 352 -4.38 -4.29 18.33
C ASN A 352 -3.51 -5.10 17.33
N ILE A 353 -4.14 -5.57 16.25
CA ILE A 353 -3.58 -6.42 15.18
C ILE A 353 -4.11 -5.85 13.85
N LEU A 354 -3.23 -5.71 12.86
CA LEU A 354 -3.59 -5.25 11.52
C LEU A 354 -3.81 -6.44 10.56
N PRO A 355 -4.69 -6.30 9.54
CA PRO A 355 -5.71 -5.27 9.42
C PRO A 355 -6.79 -5.39 10.50
N ARG A 356 -7.35 -4.25 10.92
CA ARG A 356 -8.48 -4.17 11.85
C ARG A 356 -9.79 -4.19 11.07
N MET A 357 -10.79 -4.87 11.63
CA MET A 357 -12.15 -4.87 11.10
C MET A 357 -12.83 -3.50 11.30
N PRO A 358 -13.83 -3.16 10.46
CA PRO A 358 -14.65 -1.98 10.66
C PRO A 358 -15.37 -1.99 12.02
N LEU A 359 -15.81 -0.81 12.45
CA LEU A 359 -16.65 -0.69 13.65
C LEU A 359 -17.93 -1.54 13.50
N PRO A 360 -18.35 -2.26 14.56
CA PRO A 360 -19.54 -3.11 14.50
C PRO A 360 -20.82 -2.36 14.18
N LYS A 361 -21.71 -3.03 13.44
CA LYS A 361 -23.04 -2.50 13.07
C LYS A 361 -23.85 -2.01 14.28
N VAL A 362 -23.74 -2.68 15.43
CA VAL A 362 -24.45 -2.24 16.66
C VAL A 362 -24.08 -0.81 17.10
N ILE A 363 -22.89 -0.33 16.75
CA ILE A 363 -22.42 1.02 17.04
C ILE A 363 -22.84 1.98 15.91
N THR A 364 -22.79 1.52 14.66
CA THR A 364 -22.85 2.39 13.47
C THR A 364 -24.23 2.47 12.81
N GLU A 365 -25.12 1.49 13.04
CA GLU A 365 -26.42 1.36 12.35
C GLU A 365 -27.31 2.61 12.46
N GLU A 366 -27.34 3.26 13.63
CA GLU A 366 -28.17 4.43 13.86
C GLU A 366 -27.63 5.65 13.10
N PHE A 367 -26.30 5.76 13.03
CA PHE A 367 -25.63 6.79 12.23
C PHE A 367 -25.86 6.56 10.74
N GLN A 368 -25.65 5.34 10.24
CA GLN A 368 -25.82 5.00 8.83
C GLN A 368 -27.27 5.21 8.34
N ARG A 369 -28.26 5.00 9.22
CA ARG A 369 -29.66 5.31 8.90
C ARG A 369 -29.90 6.81 8.71
N LYS A 370 -29.18 7.67 9.43
CA LYS A 370 -29.26 9.13 9.28
C LYS A 370 -28.42 9.65 8.12
N ILE A 371 -27.26 9.04 7.90
CA ILE A 371 -26.28 9.41 6.87
C ILE A 371 -26.03 8.18 5.98
N PRO A 372 -26.91 7.91 4.98
CA PRO A 372 -26.80 6.72 4.13
C PRO A 372 -25.53 6.70 3.27
N SER A 373 -24.93 7.86 3.01
CA SER A 373 -23.67 8.01 2.28
C SER A 373 -22.42 7.62 3.08
N SER A 374 -22.58 7.10 4.30
CA SER A 374 -21.48 6.75 5.18
C SER A 374 -20.96 5.32 5.02
N ILE A 375 -19.63 5.19 5.07
CA ILE A 375 -18.90 3.94 4.86
C ILE A 375 -17.99 3.70 6.06
N PHE A 376 -18.22 2.62 6.79
CA PHE A 376 -17.34 2.17 7.87
C PHE A 376 -16.47 1.04 7.32
N THR A 377 -15.15 1.25 7.28
CA THR A 377 -14.20 0.33 6.63
C THR A 377 -13.13 -0.16 7.60
N SER A 378 -12.22 -1.02 7.12
CA SER A 378 -11.09 -1.56 7.88
C SER A 378 -10.00 -0.50 8.12
N ASN A 379 -8.99 -0.87 8.91
CA ASN A 379 -7.74 -0.12 9.03
C ASN A 379 -6.53 -1.08 8.85
N PRO A 380 -5.67 -0.91 7.84
CA PRO A 380 -5.75 0.12 6.79
C PRO A 380 -6.96 -0.06 5.88
N CYS A 381 -7.18 0.90 4.98
CA CYS A 381 -8.08 0.75 3.85
C CYS A 381 -7.46 1.41 2.61
N ARG A 382 -8.10 1.20 1.46
CA ARG A 382 -7.72 1.81 0.19
C ARG A 382 -8.89 2.61 -0.35
N ILE A 383 -8.64 3.82 -0.84
CA ILE A 383 -9.61 4.62 -1.57
C ILE A 383 -9.12 4.72 -3.01
N GLN A 384 -9.96 4.31 -3.96
CA GLN A 384 -9.75 4.63 -5.36
C GLN A 384 -10.63 5.82 -5.71
N TYR A 385 -10.03 6.87 -6.23
CA TYR A 385 -10.73 8.05 -6.76
C TYR A 385 -10.27 8.27 -8.21
N CYS A 386 -11.17 8.10 -9.18
CA CYS A 386 -10.84 8.13 -10.60
C CYS A 386 -9.62 7.23 -10.92
N THR A 387 -8.54 7.79 -11.45
CA THR A 387 -7.32 7.02 -11.74
C THR A 387 -6.35 6.96 -10.57
N GLN A 388 -6.66 7.65 -9.47
CA GLN A 388 -5.81 7.75 -8.29
C GLN A 388 -6.08 6.64 -7.26
N GLU A 389 -4.99 6.20 -6.66
CA GLU A 389 -4.90 5.16 -5.66
C GLU A 389 -4.39 5.77 -4.33
N ILE A 390 -5.24 5.75 -3.30
CA ILE A 390 -4.96 6.33 -1.98
C ILE A 390 -4.96 5.23 -0.93
N VAL A 391 -3.84 5.04 -0.22
CA VAL A 391 -3.73 4.06 0.88
C VAL A 391 -3.82 4.80 2.21
N ILE A 392 -4.65 4.32 3.12
CA ILE A 392 -4.92 4.99 4.39
C ILE A 392 -4.63 4.05 5.54
N ILE A 393 -3.90 4.55 6.55
CA ILE A 393 -3.67 3.82 7.79
C ILE A 393 -3.77 4.77 8.98
N ARG A 394 -4.48 4.31 10.02
CA ARG A 394 -4.50 4.96 11.34
C ARG A 394 -3.69 4.13 12.32
N GLU A 395 -2.44 4.52 12.55
CA GLU A 395 -1.55 3.85 13.49
C GLU A 395 -0.38 4.78 13.82
N ASP A 396 0.17 4.69 15.04
CA ASP A 396 1.27 5.56 15.49
C ASP A 396 2.64 5.02 14.99
N LEU A 397 2.77 4.87 13.66
CA LEU A 397 3.89 4.27 12.96
C LEU A 397 5.19 5.06 13.06
N VAL A 398 5.16 6.39 12.92
CA VAL A 398 6.34 7.26 13.02
C VAL A 398 6.97 7.04 14.39
N THR A 399 6.17 7.13 15.44
CA THR A 399 6.65 6.95 16.82
C THR A 399 7.13 5.51 17.06
N LYS A 400 6.45 4.49 16.52
CA LYS A 400 6.92 3.09 16.61
C LYS A 400 8.26 2.89 15.88
N MET A 401 8.45 3.46 14.70
CA MET A 401 9.71 3.34 13.95
C MET A 401 10.85 4.06 14.65
N CYS A 402 10.62 5.28 15.13
CA CYS A 402 11.62 6.02 15.91
C CYS A 402 12.09 5.25 17.16
N ARG A 403 11.20 4.49 17.82
CA ARG A 403 11.57 3.66 18.98
C ARG A 403 12.32 2.37 18.63
N ASN A 404 12.17 1.86 17.41
CA ASN A 404 12.73 0.58 16.98
C ASN A 404 13.85 0.74 15.96
N THR A 405 14.27 1.97 15.67
CA THR A 405 15.37 2.22 14.75
C THR A 405 16.69 1.87 15.42
N ILE A 406 17.54 1.13 14.72
CA ILE A 406 18.86 0.72 15.22
C ILE A 406 19.86 1.88 15.22
N HIS A 407 19.60 2.90 14.40
CA HIS A 407 20.40 4.11 14.29
C HIS A 407 19.47 5.30 14.02
N PHE A 408 19.38 6.22 14.98
CA PHE A 408 18.54 7.40 14.84
C PHE A 408 19.17 8.38 13.83
N PRO A 409 18.41 8.90 12.85
CA PRO A 409 18.94 9.86 11.88
C PRO A 409 19.59 11.07 12.54
N THR A 410 20.76 11.46 12.06
CA THR A 410 21.52 12.63 12.57
C THR A 410 21.25 13.91 11.77
N SER A 411 20.63 13.78 10.60
CA SER A 411 20.27 14.88 9.70
C SER A 411 18.99 14.53 8.96
N GLY A 412 18.31 15.53 8.39
CA GLY A 412 17.03 15.36 7.71
C GLY A 412 15.84 15.39 8.65
N GLU A 413 14.66 15.64 8.08
CA GLU A 413 13.41 15.68 8.82
C GLU A 413 12.82 14.27 8.99
N ILE A 414 12.34 13.94 10.19
CA ILE A 414 11.78 12.60 10.50
C ILE A 414 10.68 12.18 9.51
N PRO A 415 9.75 13.06 9.07
CA PRO A 415 8.78 12.73 8.03
C PRO A 415 9.39 12.21 6.71
N GLU A 416 10.52 12.76 6.27
CA GLU A 416 11.19 12.35 5.04
C GLU A 416 11.83 10.97 5.20
N HIS A 417 12.49 10.75 6.35
CA HIS A 417 13.02 9.44 6.70
C HIS A 417 11.92 8.39 6.79
N PHE A 418 10.78 8.73 7.38
CA PHE A 418 9.61 7.86 7.50
C PHE A 418 9.02 7.50 6.13
N ALA A 419 8.73 8.49 5.29
CA ALA A 419 8.18 8.28 3.96
C ALA A 419 9.11 7.42 3.10
N LYS A 420 10.41 7.73 3.09
CA LYS A 420 11.41 6.92 2.38
C LYS A 420 11.43 5.49 2.90
N THR A 421 11.29 5.28 4.21
CA THR A 421 11.25 3.94 4.82
C THR A 421 10.08 3.13 4.29
N ILE A 422 8.84 3.59 4.43
CA ILE A 422 7.66 2.79 4.04
C ILE A 422 7.62 2.49 2.53
N LEU A 423 8.04 3.45 1.70
CA LEU A 423 8.04 3.30 0.24
C LEU A 423 9.18 2.37 -0.23
N CYS A 424 10.38 2.51 0.33
CA CYS A 424 11.47 1.57 0.05
C CYS A 424 11.21 0.18 0.65
N GLN A 425 10.45 0.05 1.73
CA GLN A 425 10.04 -1.26 2.25
C GLN A 425 8.86 -1.87 1.49
N ALA A 426 8.22 -1.12 0.58
CA ALA A 426 6.97 -1.51 -0.09
C ALA A 426 5.87 -1.95 0.91
N HIS A 427 5.87 -1.37 2.12
CA HIS A 427 5.06 -1.85 3.22
C HIS A 427 4.77 -0.73 4.22
N LEU A 428 3.53 -0.63 4.72
CA LEU A 428 3.11 0.42 5.66
C LEU A 428 3.80 0.30 7.03
N ALA A 429 3.96 -0.92 7.54
CA ALA A 429 4.53 -1.20 8.87
C ALA A 429 5.69 -2.22 8.82
N PRO A 430 6.87 -1.85 8.29
CA PRO A 430 8.08 -2.68 8.28
C PRO A 430 8.71 -2.78 9.68
N LEU A 431 7.94 -3.32 10.62
CA LEU A 431 8.29 -3.46 12.03
C LEU A 431 8.20 -4.94 12.44
N PRO A 432 8.80 -5.32 13.58
CA PRO A 432 8.63 -6.66 14.13
C PRO A 432 7.17 -6.93 14.47
N LEU A 433 6.72 -8.18 14.30
CA LEU A 433 5.35 -8.60 14.63
C LEU A 433 5.02 -8.45 16.13
N SER A 434 6.04 -8.38 17.00
CA SER A 434 5.89 -8.06 18.42
C SER A 434 5.54 -6.59 18.68
N VAL A 435 5.94 -5.69 17.78
CA VAL A 435 5.70 -4.23 17.86
C VAL A 435 4.44 -3.85 17.10
N CYS A 436 4.25 -4.42 15.91
CA CYS A 436 3.09 -4.23 15.06
C CYS A 436 2.56 -5.60 14.62
N PRO A 437 1.64 -6.20 15.41
CA PRO A 437 1.05 -7.49 15.07
C PRO A 437 0.25 -7.42 13.77
N VAL A 438 0.41 -8.44 12.91
CA VAL A 438 -0.29 -8.56 11.64
C VAL A 438 -0.89 -9.96 11.51
N TYR A 439 -2.13 -10.05 11.02
CA TYR A 439 -2.73 -11.30 10.56
C TYR A 439 -1.99 -11.79 9.32
N TRP A 440 -1.32 -12.94 9.42
CA TRP A 440 -0.28 -13.32 8.44
C TRP A 440 -0.80 -13.38 7.00
N SER A 441 -2.01 -13.90 6.81
CA SER A 441 -2.66 -14.11 5.50
C SER A 441 -3.17 -12.83 4.85
N PHE A 442 -3.17 -11.73 5.62
CA PHE A 442 -3.63 -10.41 5.22
C PHE A 442 -2.50 -9.36 5.20
N ASP A 443 -1.23 -9.78 5.30
CA ASP A 443 -0.07 -8.88 5.20
C ASP A 443 -0.08 -8.04 3.92
N ARG A 444 -0.53 -8.63 2.81
CA ARG A 444 -0.70 -7.96 1.51
C ARG A 444 -1.50 -6.66 1.55
N ALA A 445 -2.43 -6.53 2.51
CA ALA A 445 -3.23 -5.33 2.63
C ALA A 445 -2.41 -4.13 3.10
N LEU A 446 -1.24 -4.38 3.69
CA LEU A 446 -0.28 -3.38 4.14
C LEU A 446 0.79 -3.10 3.08
N HIS A 447 0.77 -3.78 1.93
CA HIS A 447 1.76 -3.59 0.88
C HIS A 447 1.51 -2.27 0.12
N LEU A 448 2.61 -1.60 -0.22
CA LEU A 448 2.70 -0.39 -1.05
C LEU A 448 3.37 -0.71 -2.39
N TYR A 449 3.00 -1.82 -3.01
CA TYR A 449 3.55 -2.24 -4.30
C TYR A 449 2.46 -2.79 -5.23
N PRO A 450 2.23 -2.18 -6.41
CA PRO A 450 2.84 -0.93 -6.91
C PRO A 450 2.67 0.27 -5.98
N LEU A 451 3.50 1.30 -6.15
CA LEU A 451 3.37 2.54 -5.36
C LEU A 451 2.00 3.21 -5.65
N PRO A 452 1.26 3.63 -4.61
CA PRO A 452 0.05 4.44 -4.77
C PRO A 452 0.40 5.90 -5.07
N ASP A 453 -0.62 6.72 -5.37
CA ASP A 453 -0.45 8.17 -5.55
C ASP A 453 -0.30 8.88 -4.20
N LEU A 454 -1.07 8.44 -3.21
CA LEU A 454 -1.09 9.03 -1.88
C LEU A 454 -1.13 7.96 -0.78
N VAL A 455 -0.30 8.14 0.24
CA VAL A 455 -0.37 7.42 1.50
C VAL A 455 -0.74 8.40 2.60
N VAL A 456 -1.90 8.20 3.22
CA VAL A 456 -2.36 8.97 4.38
C VAL A 456 -2.07 8.16 5.63
N THR A 457 -1.07 8.59 6.38
CA THR A 457 -0.68 8.00 7.66
C THR A 457 -1.20 8.88 8.78
N ALA A 458 -2.31 8.51 9.40
CA ALA A 458 -2.80 9.19 10.59
C ALA A 458 -2.00 8.73 11.82
N ASP A 459 -0.95 9.47 12.13
CA ASP A 459 -0.09 9.32 13.31
C ASP A 459 -0.37 10.46 14.30
N GLN A 460 -0.03 10.27 15.57
CA GLN A 460 -0.06 11.34 16.58
C GLN A 460 1.05 12.39 16.42
N SER A 461 2.02 12.15 15.53
CA SER A 461 3.05 13.11 15.18
C SER A 461 2.47 14.40 14.56
N ASN A 462 3.30 15.43 14.42
CA ASN A 462 2.89 16.67 13.75
C ASN A 462 2.45 16.40 12.31
N ALA A 463 1.54 17.24 11.81
CA ALA A 463 1.12 17.18 10.41
C ALA A 463 2.30 17.42 9.47
N PHE A 464 2.36 16.67 8.38
CA PHE A 464 3.39 16.82 7.35
C PHE A 464 2.87 16.34 5.99
N MET A 465 3.55 16.75 4.94
CA MET A 465 3.39 16.20 3.59
C MET A 465 4.76 16.15 2.93
N THR A 466 5.09 15.01 2.34
CA THR A 466 6.33 14.81 1.58
C THR A 466 6.04 14.00 0.33
N THR A 467 6.91 14.10 -0.67
CA THR A 467 6.76 13.36 -1.94
C THR A 467 8.04 12.61 -2.22
N TYR A 468 7.91 11.34 -2.56
CA TYR A 468 9.05 10.50 -2.93
C TYR A 468 8.64 9.50 -4.01
N MET A 469 9.39 9.46 -5.11
CA MET A 469 9.10 8.60 -6.28
C MET A 469 7.68 8.75 -6.84
N GLY A 470 7.18 9.98 -6.89
CA GLY A 470 5.84 10.30 -7.37
C GLY A 470 4.70 9.93 -6.41
N CYS A 471 4.99 9.29 -5.28
CA CYS A 471 4.03 9.00 -4.22
C CYS A 471 4.09 10.10 -3.16
N GLN A 472 2.94 10.68 -2.83
CA GLN A 472 2.78 11.60 -1.71
C GLN A 472 2.55 10.82 -0.42
N VAL A 473 3.18 11.25 0.68
CA VAL A 473 2.94 10.71 2.02
C VAL A 473 2.57 11.87 2.93
N MET A 474 1.42 11.79 3.57
CA MET A 474 0.93 12.85 4.47
C MET A 474 0.46 12.30 5.81
N ASN A 475 0.57 13.14 6.82
CA ASN A 475 -0.09 13.00 8.11
C ASN A 475 -0.97 14.25 8.33
N PRO A 476 -2.30 14.10 8.48
CA PRO A 476 -3.23 15.22 8.62
C PRO A 476 -3.11 15.98 9.94
#